data_AF-A0A8S2Q5K1-F1
#
_entry.id   AF-A0A8S2Q5K1-F1
#
_cell.length_a   1.000
_cell.length_b   1.000
_cell.length_c   1.000
_cell.angle_alpha   90.00
_cell.angle_beta   90.00
_cell.angle_gamma   90.00
#
_symmetry.space_group_name_H-M   'P 1'
#
loop_
_entity.id
_entity.type
_entity.pdbx_description
1 polymer ?
#
loop_
_entity_poly.entity_id
_entity_poly.type
_entity_poly.pdbx_seq_one_letter_code
_entity_poly.pdbx_strand_id
1 'polypeptide(L)'
;MPRTPCRYGAYCWCVDATSSIPFLVRLFHGTSSENASGIERVGLQPSKKGHIGPGFYFTTQEHAQAIARYRGHGQHTYLLEVEVDLGNLKNKKAEEDDQDGRWRQKYDACTTIHPRWVDPQGHPVVDKPFREWCVKDHAKMTIVGRQQLDVNYQKGSGFQCHQVKHQQIIVIPG
;
A
#
# COMPACT_ATOMS: atom_id res chain seq x y z
N MET A 1 0.52 16.63 19.47
CA MET A 1 0.05 15.47 20.25
C MET A 1 1.07 14.34 20.13
N PRO A 2 1.41 13.61 21.20
CA PRO A 2 2.48 12.62 21.15
C PRO A 2 2.05 11.39 20.34
N ARG A 3 2.96 10.89 19.49
CA ARG A 3 2.75 9.71 18.64
C ARG A 3 2.99 8.46 19.49
N THR A 4 1.95 7.70 19.80
CA THR A 4 2.12 6.40 20.45
C THR A 4 2.40 5.34 19.37
N PRO A 5 3.50 4.57 19.46
CA PRO A 5 3.75 3.48 18.52
C PRO A 5 2.70 2.36 18.72
N CYS A 6 1.94 2.04 17.68
CA CYS A 6 1.10 0.84 17.68
C CYS A 6 1.98 -0.40 17.52
N ARG A 7 1.59 -1.52 18.15
CA ARG A 7 2.27 -2.83 18.14
C ARG A 7 2.56 -3.41 16.73
N TYR A 8 2.06 -2.79 15.67
CA TYR A 8 2.18 -3.24 14.27
C TYR A 8 2.99 -2.29 13.36
N GLY A 9 3.63 -1.26 13.90
CA GLY A 9 4.52 -0.37 13.13
C GLY A 9 3.80 0.70 12.27
N ALA A 10 2.48 0.83 12.39
CA ALA A 10 1.70 1.92 11.81
C ALA A 10 1.40 2.98 12.88
N TYR A 11 1.46 4.27 12.54
CA TYR A 11 1.04 5.35 13.43
C TYR A 11 -0.49 5.37 13.50
N CYS A 12 -1.05 5.03 14.67
CA CYS A 12 -2.48 5.07 14.93
C CYS A 12 -2.86 6.43 15.51
N TRP A 13 -3.89 7.08 14.98
CA TRP A 13 -4.49 8.26 15.61
C TRP A 13 -5.60 7.78 16.55
N CYS A 14 -5.51 8.12 17.83
CA CYS A 14 -6.62 7.89 18.77
C CYS A 14 -7.78 8.82 18.39
N VAL A 15 -8.89 8.25 17.91
CA VAL A 15 -10.20 8.92 17.83
C VAL A 15 -11.22 8.12 18.64
N ASP A 16 -12.20 8.83 19.20
CA ASP A 16 -13.08 8.42 20.29
C ASP A 16 -13.79 7.06 20.15
N ALA A 17 -13.95 6.41 21.31
CA ALA A 17 -14.24 4.99 21.51
C ALA A 17 -15.71 4.53 21.34
N THR A 18 -16.52 5.16 20.48
CA THR A 18 -17.95 4.82 20.35
C THR A 18 -18.45 4.50 18.94
N SER A 19 -17.59 4.49 17.94
CA SER A 19 -17.88 3.90 16.63
C SER A 19 -16.96 2.70 16.43
N SER A 20 -17.46 1.59 15.91
CA SER A 20 -16.63 0.44 15.50
C SER A 20 -15.64 0.90 14.42
N ILE A 21 -14.49 1.44 14.83
CA ILE A 21 -13.56 2.08 13.91
C ILE A 21 -13.00 0.97 13.01
N PRO A 22 -13.20 1.03 11.68
CA PRO A 22 -12.42 0.20 10.77
C PRO A 22 -10.94 0.33 11.14
N PHE A 23 -10.16 -0.74 11.06
CA PHE A 23 -8.72 -0.66 11.33
C PHE A 23 -8.06 0.10 10.18
N LEU A 24 -8.20 1.43 10.20
CA LEU A 24 -7.74 2.36 9.20
C LEU A 24 -6.26 2.60 9.44
N VAL A 25 -5.44 2.18 8.48
CA VAL A 25 -4.00 2.32 8.54
C VAL A 25 -3.48 3.04 7.31
N ARG A 26 -2.35 3.71 7.50
CA ARG A 26 -1.65 4.39 6.41
C ARG A 26 -0.54 3.50 5.89
N LEU A 27 -0.67 3.10 4.64
CA LEU A 27 0.25 2.20 3.95
C LEU A 27 0.72 2.83 2.64
N PHE A 28 1.76 2.24 2.06
CA PHE A 28 2.44 2.83 0.92
C PHE A 28 2.54 1.87 -0.26
N HIS A 29 2.37 2.41 -1.47
CA HIS A 29 2.56 1.70 -2.72
C HIS A 29 3.64 2.42 -3.54
N GLY A 30 4.74 1.72 -3.82
CA GLY A 30 5.84 2.22 -4.64
C GLY A 30 5.67 1.84 -6.10
N THR A 31 5.77 2.81 -7.01
CA THR A 31 5.53 2.58 -8.45
C THR A 31 6.33 3.54 -9.35
N SER A 32 6.33 3.28 -10.66
CA SER A 32 6.96 4.15 -11.67
C SER A 32 6.02 5.30 -12.06
N SER A 33 6.52 6.32 -12.75
CA SER A 33 5.74 7.47 -13.23
C SER A 33 4.64 7.07 -14.22
N GLU A 34 4.93 6.12 -15.10
CA GLU A 34 3.97 5.61 -16.08
C GLU A 34 2.78 4.95 -15.38
N ASN A 35 3.08 4.13 -14.38
CA ASN A 35 2.06 3.47 -13.56
C ASN A 35 1.32 4.48 -12.67
N ALA A 36 2.00 5.47 -12.08
CA ALA A 36 1.37 6.52 -11.31
C ALA A 36 0.37 7.32 -12.17
N SER A 37 0.76 7.68 -13.39
CA SER A 37 -0.11 8.35 -14.36
C SER A 37 -1.31 7.47 -14.75
N GLY A 38 -1.11 6.15 -14.84
CA GLY A 38 -2.20 5.19 -15.04
C GLY A 38 -3.17 5.16 -13.85
N ILE A 39 -2.64 5.07 -12.64
CA ILE A 39 -3.40 5.06 -11.38
C ILE A 39 -4.22 6.34 -11.23
N GLU A 40 -3.72 7.49 -11.67
CA GLU A 40 -4.47 8.75 -11.66
C GLU A 40 -5.68 8.74 -12.61
N ARG A 41 -5.60 8.03 -13.73
CA ARG A 41 -6.71 7.96 -14.69
C ARG A 41 -7.77 6.94 -14.30
N VAL A 42 -7.36 5.79 -13.76
CA VAL A 42 -8.27 4.63 -13.59
C VAL A 42 -8.27 4.04 -12.17
N GLY A 43 -7.60 4.68 -11.22
CA GLY A 43 -7.40 4.16 -9.87
C GLY A 43 -6.35 3.05 -9.80
N LEU A 44 -6.05 2.63 -8.57
CA LEU A 44 -5.23 1.45 -8.35
C LEU A 44 -5.93 0.23 -8.97
N GLN A 45 -5.13 -0.68 -9.54
CA GLN A 45 -5.64 -1.92 -10.11
C GLN A 45 -5.09 -3.12 -9.32
N PRO A 46 -5.91 -4.14 -9.04
CA PRO A 46 -5.46 -5.29 -8.26
C PRO A 46 -4.48 -6.13 -9.09
N SER A 47 -3.41 -6.58 -8.44
CA SER A 47 -2.54 -7.57 -9.05
C SER A 47 -3.26 -8.90 -9.18
N LYS A 48 -3.05 -9.58 -10.31
CA LYS A 48 -3.58 -10.94 -10.56
C LYS A 48 -2.80 -12.03 -9.79
N LYS A 49 -1.57 -11.73 -9.38
CA LYS A 49 -0.64 -12.64 -8.69
C LYS A 49 0.18 -11.90 -7.64
N GLY A 50 0.67 -12.61 -6.63
CA GLY A 50 1.60 -12.09 -5.64
C GLY A 50 1.84 -13.11 -4.53
N HIS A 51 2.75 -12.80 -3.61
CA HIS A 51 3.19 -13.72 -2.55
C HIS A 51 2.02 -14.26 -1.71
N ILE A 52 1.04 -13.40 -1.41
CA ILE A 52 -0.19 -13.75 -0.68
C ILE A 52 -1.45 -13.59 -1.55
N GLY A 53 -1.32 -13.83 -2.86
CA GLY A 53 -2.45 -13.96 -3.78
C GLY A 53 -2.91 -12.65 -4.45
N PRO A 54 -4.02 -12.66 -5.18
CA PRO A 54 -4.48 -11.49 -5.92
C PRO A 54 -4.98 -10.38 -4.99
N GLY A 55 -4.74 -9.12 -5.37
CA GLY A 55 -5.20 -7.94 -4.61
C GLY A 55 -4.30 -6.73 -4.74
N PHE A 56 -4.53 -5.74 -3.88
CA PHE A 56 -3.80 -4.48 -3.83
C PHE A 56 -2.69 -4.57 -2.79
N TYR A 57 -1.46 -4.32 -3.21
CA TYR A 57 -0.26 -4.54 -2.39
C TYR A 57 0.29 -3.25 -1.82
N PHE A 58 0.55 -3.27 -0.52
CA PHE A 58 1.12 -2.17 0.22
C PHE A 58 2.21 -2.64 1.19
N THR A 59 3.07 -1.73 1.58
CA THR A 59 4.10 -1.94 2.61
C THR A 59 4.35 -0.65 3.38
N THR A 60 5.38 -0.62 4.21
CA THR A 60 5.85 0.59 4.89
C THR A 60 6.48 1.56 3.88
N GLN A 61 6.57 2.84 4.24
CA GLN A 61 7.14 3.86 3.37
C GLN A 61 8.55 3.50 2.88
N GLU A 62 9.43 3.04 3.79
CA GLU A 62 10.81 2.68 3.47
C GLU A 62 10.91 1.62 2.37
N HIS A 63 10.17 0.52 2.50
CA HIS A 63 10.21 -0.55 1.52
C HIS A 63 9.50 -0.14 0.22
N ALA A 64 8.40 0.61 0.31
CA ALA A 64 7.72 1.13 -0.88
C ALA A 64 8.63 2.08 -1.69
N GLN A 65 9.50 2.86 -1.04
CA GLN A 65 10.50 3.68 -1.75
C GLN A 65 11.52 2.83 -2.49
N ALA A 66 12.03 1.74 -1.88
CA ALA A 66 12.94 0.81 -2.54
C ALA A 66 12.27 0.14 -3.76
N ILE A 67 11.02 -0.30 -3.59
CA ILE A 67 10.19 -0.88 -4.66
C ILE A 67 9.98 0.13 -5.80
N ALA A 68 9.67 1.39 -5.49
CA ALA A 68 9.45 2.44 -6.47
C ALA A 68 10.72 2.68 -7.31
N ARG A 69 11.87 2.84 -6.65
CA ARG A 69 13.20 2.99 -7.28
C ARG A 69 13.49 1.86 -8.26
N TYR A 70 13.25 0.62 -7.86
CA TYR A 70 13.43 -0.51 -8.76
C TYR A 70 12.47 -0.46 -9.97
N ARG A 71 11.18 -0.21 -9.74
CA ARG A 71 10.16 -0.19 -10.80
C ARG A 71 10.33 0.93 -11.83
N GLY A 72 10.83 2.10 -11.43
CA GLY A 72 11.13 3.20 -12.35
C GLY A 72 12.59 3.27 -12.77
N HIS A 73 13.38 2.21 -12.60
CA HIS A 73 14.81 2.21 -12.98
C HIS A 73 15.62 3.37 -12.36
N GLY A 74 15.28 3.77 -11.14
CA GLY A 74 15.91 4.85 -10.39
C GLY A 74 15.52 6.26 -10.81
N GLN A 75 14.58 6.42 -11.75
CA GLN A 75 14.13 7.71 -12.25
C GLN A 75 12.60 7.77 -12.33
N HIS A 76 12.03 8.96 -12.16
CA HIS A 76 10.60 9.21 -12.29
C HIS A 76 9.76 8.22 -11.46
N THR A 77 10.02 8.14 -10.15
CA THR A 77 9.40 7.19 -9.22
C THR A 77 8.45 7.87 -8.25
N TYR A 78 7.36 7.18 -7.96
CA TYR A 78 6.28 7.71 -7.12
C TYR A 78 6.01 6.78 -5.93
N LEU A 79 5.77 7.42 -4.80
CA LEU A 79 5.24 6.82 -3.60
C LEU A 79 3.79 7.28 -3.42
N LEU A 80 2.86 6.34 -3.40
CA LEU A 80 1.46 6.61 -3.08
C LEU A 80 1.24 6.32 -1.60
N GLU A 81 0.65 7.28 -0.88
CA GLU A 81 0.16 7.11 0.48
C GLU A 81 -1.33 6.77 0.43
N VAL A 82 -1.70 5.67 1.07
CA VAL A 82 -3.04 5.11 0.99
C VAL A 82 -3.56 4.85 2.40
N GLU A 83 -4.73 5.40 2.70
CA GLU A 83 -5.52 5.00 3.86
C GLU A 83 -6.29 3.74 3.50
N VAL A 84 -6.14 2.71 4.34
CA VAL A 84 -6.66 1.36 4.08
C VAL A 84 -7.45 0.91 5.30
N ASP A 85 -8.73 0.60 5.11
CA ASP A 85 -9.50 -0.20 6.06
C ASP A 85 -9.12 -1.67 5.90
N LEU A 86 -8.37 -2.21 6.87
CA LEU A 86 -7.98 -3.62 6.84
C LEU A 86 -9.12 -4.58 7.22
N GLY A 87 -10.23 -4.07 7.78
CA GLY A 87 -11.39 -4.86 8.19
C GLY A 87 -11.02 -6.12 8.95
N ASN A 88 -11.57 -7.26 8.51
CA ASN A 88 -11.18 -8.57 9.02
C ASN A 88 -9.81 -8.99 8.44
N LEU A 89 -8.73 -8.69 9.16
CA LEU A 89 -7.36 -8.97 8.74
C LEU A 89 -6.92 -10.41 9.02
N LYS A 90 -6.44 -11.11 8.00
CA LYS A 90 -5.65 -12.34 8.17
C LYS A 90 -4.19 -12.01 8.44
N ASN A 91 -3.65 -12.45 9.56
CA ASN A 91 -2.21 -12.45 9.82
C ASN A 91 -1.64 -13.85 9.60
N LYS A 92 -0.77 -14.00 8.61
CA LYS A 92 -0.07 -15.27 8.30
C LYS A 92 1.24 -15.36 9.07
N LYS A 93 1.80 -16.57 9.15
CA LYS A 93 3.18 -16.73 9.65
C LYS A 93 4.15 -16.04 8.68
N ALA A 94 5.27 -15.57 9.20
CA ALA A 94 6.32 -14.98 8.38
C ALA A 94 6.72 -15.92 7.24
N GLU A 95 6.92 -15.38 6.05
CA GLU A 95 7.35 -16.08 4.84
C GLU A 95 6.37 -17.18 4.37
N GLU A 96 5.12 -17.16 4.85
CA GLU A 96 4.11 -18.12 4.47
C GLU A 96 3.37 -17.70 3.19
N ASP A 97 3.78 -18.27 2.05
CA ASP A 97 3.14 -18.13 0.74
C ASP A 97 1.64 -18.51 0.76
N ASP A 98 0.84 -17.78 -0.04
CA ASP A 98 -0.53 -18.14 -0.40
C ASP A 98 -0.88 -17.48 -1.72
N GLN A 99 -0.18 -17.88 -2.78
CA GLN A 99 -0.33 -17.33 -4.12
C GLN A 99 -1.75 -17.53 -4.69
N ASP A 100 -2.49 -18.51 -4.17
CA ASP A 100 -3.90 -18.74 -4.49
C ASP A 100 -4.85 -17.77 -3.78
N GLY A 101 -4.38 -17.06 -2.75
CA GLY A 101 -5.17 -16.09 -1.98
C GLY A 101 -6.35 -16.71 -1.24
N ARG A 102 -6.18 -17.88 -0.62
CA ARG A 102 -7.26 -18.62 0.07
C ARG A 102 -7.89 -17.82 1.21
N TRP A 103 -7.15 -16.89 1.82
CA TRP A 103 -7.68 -15.97 2.84
C TRP A 103 -8.87 -15.13 2.35
N ARG A 104 -8.97 -14.86 1.05
CA ARG A 104 -9.99 -13.98 0.47
C ARG A 104 -11.42 -14.46 0.68
N GLN A 105 -11.61 -15.75 0.97
CA GLN A 105 -12.92 -16.34 1.26
C GLN A 105 -13.53 -15.86 2.58
N LYS A 106 -12.70 -15.43 3.54
CA LYS A 106 -13.12 -15.12 4.91
C LYS A 106 -12.66 -13.76 5.42
N TYR A 107 -11.61 -13.21 4.83
CA TYR A 107 -10.92 -12.01 5.32
C TYR A 107 -11.00 -10.89 4.28
N ASP A 108 -10.78 -9.65 4.72
CA ASP A 108 -10.80 -8.44 3.88
C ASP A 108 -9.40 -8.04 3.39
N ALA A 109 -8.41 -8.30 4.25
CA ALA A 109 -7.01 -8.10 3.94
C ALA A 109 -6.20 -9.26 4.52
N CYS A 110 -4.97 -9.40 4.03
CA CYS A 110 -3.98 -10.32 4.54
C CYS A 110 -2.64 -9.62 4.72
N THR A 111 -1.91 -9.97 5.78
CA THR A 111 -0.54 -9.51 6.02
C THR A 111 0.37 -10.68 6.34
N THR A 112 1.61 -10.56 5.91
CA THR A 112 2.71 -11.46 6.24
C THR A 112 4.03 -10.68 6.29
N ILE A 113 5.10 -11.36 6.69
CA ILE A 113 6.45 -10.89 6.40
C ILE A 113 6.85 -11.54 5.07
N HIS A 114 7.02 -10.72 4.03
CA HIS A 114 7.62 -11.15 2.78
C HIS A 114 9.12 -11.41 3.05
N PRO A 115 9.72 -12.48 2.50
CA PRO A 115 11.18 -12.65 2.53
C PRO A 115 11.88 -11.47 1.82
N ARG A 116 13.21 -11.43 1.78
CA ARG A 116 13.89 -10.44 0.91
C ARG A 116 13.32 -10.50 -0.51
N TRP A 117 13.09 -9.35 -1.13
CA TRP A 117 12.60 -9.30 -2.51
C TRP A 117 13.77 -9.10 -3.47
N VAL A 118 13.86 -9.97 -4.47
CA VAL A 118 14.90 -9.93 -5.51
C VAL A 118 14.28 -9.71 -6.88
N ASP A 119 15.05 -9.10 -7.77
CA ASP A 119 14.72 -8.97 -9.19
C ASP A 119 14.86 -10.32 -9.93
N PRO A 120 14.46 -10.41 -11.21
CA PRO A 120 14.63 -11.64 -12.00
C PRO A 120 16.08 -12.09 -12.20
N GLN A 121 17.07 -11.21 -11.97
CA GLN A 121 18.50 -11.51 -12.03
C GLN A 121 19.06 -11.96 -10.66
N GLY A 122 18.24 -11.93 -9.60
CA GLY A 122 18.62 -12.31 -8.24
C GLY A 122 19.22 -11.17 -7.42
N HIS A 123 19.24 -9.93 -7.90
CA HIS A 123 19.73 -8.79 -7.12
C HIS A 123 18.68 -8.34 -6.10
N PRO A 124 19.09 -7.95 -4.87
CA PRO A 124 18.14 -7.49 -3.85
C PRO A 124 17.50 -6.16 -4.24
N VAL A 125 16.17 -6.14 -4.28
CA VAL A 125 15.34 -4.92 -4.37
C VAL A 125 15.01 -4.43 -2.96
N VAL A 126 14.60 -5.35 -2.08
CA VAL A 126 14.47 -5.13 -0.64
C VAL A 126 15.32 -6.20 0.04
N ASP A 127 16.41 -5.78 0.70
CA ASP A 127 17.49 -6.64 1.18
C ASP A 127 17.14 -7.43 2.44
N LYS A 128 16.08 -7.01 3.16
CA LYS A 128 15.62 -7.61 4.42
C LYS A 128 14.17 -8.07 4.31
N PRO A 129 13.74 -9.05 5.12
CA PRO A 129 12.33 -9.38 5.24
C PRO A 129 11.51 -8.16 5.66
N PHE A 130 10.34 -7.97 5.06
CA PHE A 130 9.52 -6.80 5.28
C PHE A 130 8.05 -7.14 5.38
N ARG A 131 7.28 -6.32 6.10
CA ARG A 131 5.84 -6.50 6.20
C ARG A 131 5.16 -6.03 4.93
N GLU A 132 4.30 -6.86 4.38
CA GLU A 132 3.39 -6.50 3.30
C GLU A 132 1.93 -6.70 3.71
N TRP A 133 1.05 -6.00 3.01
CA TRP A 133 -0.39 -6.12 3.11
C TRP A 133 -0.98 -6.30 1.73
N CYS A 134 -1.93 -7.22 1.60
CA CYS A 134 -2.73 -7.43 0.41
C CYS A 134 -4.20 -7.22 0.77
N VAL A 135 -4.85 -6.27 0.09
CA VAL A 135 -6.26 -5.91 0.34
C VAL A 135 -7.11 -6.39 -0.82
N LYS A 136 -8.30 -6.94 -0.53
CA LYS A 136 -9.12 -7.57 -1.57
C LYS A 136 -9.98 -6.60 -2.38
N ASP A 137 -10.41 -5.51 -1.75
CA ASP A 137 -11.47 -4.63 -2.24
C ASP A 137 -10.98 -3.18 -2.32
N HIS A 138 -11.16 -2.56 -3.48
CA HIS A 138 -10.81 -1.16 -3.72
C HIS A 138 -11.67 -0.19 -2.90
N ALA A 139 -12.90 -0.56 -2.54
CA ALA A 139 -13.76 0.30 -1.72
C ALA A 139 -13.21 0.53 -0.30
N LYS A 140 -12.24 -0.28 0.13
CA LYS A 140 -11.57 -0.18 1.44
C LYS A 140 -10.29 0.64 1.43
N MET A 141 -10.02 1.37 0.35
CA MET A 141 -8.80 2.18 0.24
C MET A 141 -9.04 3.53 -0.41
N THR A 142 -8.30 4.52 0.07
CA THR A 142 -8.31 5.88 -0.46
C THR A 142 -6.86 6.34 -0.60
N ILE A 143 -6.47 6.76 -1.81
CA ILE A 143 -5.19 7.43 -2.02
C ILE A 143 -5.30 8.83 -1.41
N VAL A 144 -4.48 9.10 -0.40
CA VAL A 144 -4.49 10.38 0.33
C VAL A 144 -3.27 11.24 0.05
N GLY A 145 -2.25 10.68 -0.60
CA GLY A 145 -1.04 11.41 -0.94
C GLY A 145 -0.27 10.77 -2.09
N ARG A 146 0.48 11.60 -2.81
CA ARG A 146 1.49 11.16 -3.77
C ARG A 146 2.78 11.93 -3.55
N GLN A 147 3.91 11.27 -3.70
CA GLN A 147 5.23 11.89 -3.63
C GLN A 147 6.09 11.38 -4.78
N GLN A 148 6.63 12.31 -5.58
CA GLN A 148 7.70 11.99 -6.52
C GLN A 148 9.03 11.93 -5.74
N LEU A 149 9.82 10.87 -5.94
CA LEU A 149 11.04 10.65 -5.17
C LEU A 149 12.29 11.30 -5.79
N ASP A 150 12.24 11.68 -7.07
CA ASP A 150 13.46 12.06 -7.84
C ASP A 150 13.75 13.56 -7.87
N VAL A 151 13.10 14.37 -7.03
CA VAL A 151 13.26 15.84 -7.02
C VAL A 151 13.57 16.42 -5.64
N ASN A 152 14.47 15.80 -4.87
CA ASN A 152 14.89 16.21 -3.51
C ASN A 152 14.06 15.60 -2.36
N TYR A 153 14.21 14.29 -2.12
CA TYR A 153 13.74 13.71 -0.85
C TYR A 153 14.53 14.29 0.32
N GLN A 154 13.99 15.29 1.02
CA GLN A 154 14.43 15.67 2.35
C GLN A 154 13.65 14.88 3.39
N LYS A 155 14.37 14.10 4.21
CA LYS A 155 13.84 13.37 5.37
C LYS A 155 13.07 14.35 6.27
N GLY A 156 11.74 14.22 6.34
CA GLY A 156 10.87 15.10 7.12
C GLY A 156 9.99 16.07 6.33
N SER A 157 10.09 16.09 4.99
CA SER A 157 9.11 16.77 4.13
C SER A 157 7.79 15.97 4.15
N GLY A 158 6.84 16.42 4.99
CA GLY A 158 5.52 15.84 5.08
C GLY A 158 4.77 15.89 3.73
N PHE A 159 3.82 14.97 3.57
CA PHE A 159 2.94 14.88 2.41
C PHE A 159 2.22 16.21 2.16
N GLN A 160 2.37 16.76 0.95
CA GLN A 160 1.42 17.76 0.45
C GLN A 160 0.20 17.02 -0.08
N CYS A 161 -0.83 16.93 0.75
CA CYS A 161 -2.17 16.53 0.36
C CYS A 161 -2.65 17.45 -0.77
N HIS A 162 -2.64 16.93 -2.00
CA HIS A 162 -3.46 17.50 -3.05
C HIS A 162 -4.80 16.79 -2.92
N GLN A 163 -5.84 17.55 -2.53
CA GLN A 163 -7.21 17.03 -2.53
C GLN A 163 -7.53 16.47 -3.91
N VAL A 164 -7.58 15.14 -4.02
CA VAL A 164 -8.11 14.48 -5.21
C VAL A 164 -9.60 14.83 -5.21
N LYS A 165 -10.03 15.71 -6.10
CA LYS A 165 -11.44 16.05 -6.27
C LYS A 165 -12.19 14.73 -6.48
N HIS A 166 -13.14 14.43 -5.60
CA HIS A 166 -14.05 13.29 -5.73
C HIS A 166 -14.58 13.26 -7.17
N GLN A 167 -14.14 12.28 -7.94
CA GLN A 167 -14.71 12.03 -9.25
C GLN A 167 -16.10 11.45 -9.00
N GLN A 168 -17.13 12.28 -9.14
CA GLN A 168 -18.51 11.85 -9.16
C GLN A 168 -18.63 10.75 -10.22
N ILE A 169 -19.00 9.54 -9.78
CA ILE A 169 -19.44 8.47 -10.65
C ILE A 169 -20.75 8.94 -11.26
N ILE A 170 -20.71 9.44 -12.49
CA ILE A 170 -21.91 9.70 -13.29
C ILE A 170 -22.41 8.33 -13.75
N VAL A 171 -23.47 7.85 -13.11
CA VAL A 171 -24.26 6.72 -13.61
C VAL A 171 -25.14 7.27 -14.73
N ILE A 172 -24.86 6.89 -15.97
CA ILE A 172 -25.77 7.14 -17.10
C ILE A 172 -26.75 5.96 -17.13
N PRO A 173 -28.06 6.16 -16.89
CA PRO A 173 -29.04 5.10 -17.04
C PRO A 173 -29.23 4.78 -18.53
N GLY A 174 -29.19 3.49 -18.85
CA GLY A 174 -29.70 2.92 -20.10
C GLY A 174 -30.98 2.16 -19.83
#